data_AF-A0A9K3KHK9-F1
#
_entry.id   AF-A0A9K3KHK9-F1
#
_cell.length_a   1.000
_cell.length_b   1.000
_cell.length_c   1.000
_cell.angle_alpha   90.00
_cell.angle_beta   90.00
_cell.angle_gamma   90.00
#
_symmetry.space_group_name_H-M   'P 1'
#
loop_
_entity.id
_entity.type
_entity.pdbx_description
1 polymer ?
#
loop_
_entity_poly.entity_id
_entity_poly.type
_entity_poly.pdbx_seq_one_letter_code
_entity_poly.pdbx_strand_id
1 'polypeptide(L)'
;MFKDGPHIFLVKFLHGWLPVGKLVSRYNSVKYPSACPSCDEPSEDSEHYLTCPNPERCKWHTALKTPLWHRCESVDTDPALLDLLQWDLNHWLQGTPIPTHRVPKQIAHLLHSQTTILEWDNFLLGWWSKHWTTLQLQYLQRNHIEVKHKNHGLSWSSNIIHLMWDHCYNEWITRNKARHGKDAANKAQRRLEQAHRRIRDLYDLKPKCSLQAQRHYYYPTVEDHFCRDTDASSLENWLETYQPMIMQNVRHQRTILDRRLHPIDEVFHLIRTTPPRNPTPMMASRQRTPILTTRSMTHISFPTESHPPLQHWRQQPQQQDQPPHHPTRPPQ
;
A
#
# COMPACT_ATOMS: atom_id res chain seq x y z
N MET A 1 -7.60 -16.77 15.76
CA MET A 1 -8.45 -15.66 15.30
C MET A 1 -7.99 -15.25 13.89
N PHE A 2 -8.46 -15.93 12.83
CA PHE A 2 -8.39 -15.50 11.41
C PHE A 2 -9.34 -16.41 10.60
N LYS A 3 -10.66 -16.22 10.73
CA LYS A 3 -11.64 -16.89 9.86
C LYS A 3 -11.92 -16.08 8.58
N ASP A 4 -11.44 -14.83 8.50
CA ASP A 4 -11.76 -13.89 7.41
C ASP A 4 -10.62 -13.64 6.40
N GLY A 5 -9.46 -14.30 6.58
CA GLY A 5 -8.27 -14.09 5.75
C GLY A 5 -8.49 -14.27 4.24
N PRO A 6 -9.08 -15.40 3.79
CA PRO A 6 -9.37 -15.64 2.38
C PRO A 6 -10.38 -14.64 1.80
N HIS A 7 -11.43 -14.28 2.56
CA HIS A 7 -12.47 -13.36 2.10
C HIS A 7 -11.91 -11.93 1.92
N ILE A 8 -11.14 -11.43 2.90
CA ILE A 8 -10.51 -10.11 2.80
C ILE A 8 -9.51 -10.08 1.63
N PHE A 9 -8.75 -11.16 1.44
CA PHE A 9 -7.87 -11.30 0.28
C PHE A 9 -8.67 -11.19 -1.01
N LEU A 10 -9.74 -11.98 -1.15
CA LEU A 10 -10.52 -12.04 -2.38
C LEU A 10 -11.09 -10.67 -2.75
N VAL A 11 -11.71 -9.97 -1.79
CA VAL A 11 -12.21 -8.60 -2.03
C VAL A 11 -11.09 -7.70 -2.56
N LYS A 12 -9.92 -7.70 -1.92
CA LYS A 12 -8.79 -6.88 -2.39
C LYS A 12 -8.25 -7.32 -3.73
N PHE A 13 -8.20 -8.62 -3.99
CA PHE A 13 -7.73 -9.19 -5.25
C PHE A 13 -8.62 -8.77 -6.42
N LEU A 14 -9.93 -8.93 -6.27
CA LEU A 14 -10.91 -8.58 -7.31
C LEU A 14 -10.94 -7.09 -7.65
N HIS A 15 -10.61 -6.22 -6.71
CA HIS A 15 -10.57 -4.77 -6.93
C HIS A 15 -9.16 -4.26 -7.31
N GLY A 16 -8.15 -5.14 -7.42
CA GLY A 16 -6.78 -4.73 -7.70
C GLY A 16 -6.13 -3.93 -6.55
N TRP A 17 -6.59 -4.13 -5.32
CA TRP A 17 -6.15 -3.43 -4.10
C TRP A 17 -5.29 -4.29 -3.18
N LEU A 18 -4.70 -5.37 -3.71
CA LEU A 18 -3.73 -6.13 -2.92
C LEU A 18 -2.57 -5.21 -2.52
N PRO A 19 -2.09 -5.29 -1.26
CA PRO A 19 -0.96 -4.49 -0.80
C PRO A 19 0.39 -5.01 -1.35
N VAL A 20 0.50 -5.03 -2.68
CA VAL A 20 1.72 -5.26 -3.46
C VAL A 20 2.63 -4.03 -3.40
N GLY A 21 3.93 -4.21 -3.62
CA GLY A 21 4.95 -3.17 -3.45
C GLY A 21 4.57 -1.81 -4.06
N LYS A 22 4.18 -1.79 -5.34
CA LYS A 22 3.78 -0.58 -6.07
C LYS A 22 2.61 0.18 -5.44
N LEU A 23 1.66 -0.54 -4.83
CA LEU A 23 0.52 0.09 -4.16
C LEU A 23 0.92 0.62 -2.78
N VAL A 24 1.61 -0.19 -1.97
CA VAL A 24 1.94 0.22 -0.59
C VAL A 24 3.00 1.30 -0.51
N SER A 25 3.89 1.37 -1.50
CA SER A 25 4.90 2.43 -1.61
C SER A 25 4.28 3.81 -1.82
N ARG A 26 3.08 3.89 -2.42
CA ARG A 26 2.33 5.15 -2.56
C ARG A 26 1.88 5.71 -1.21
N TYR A 27 1.58 4.85 -0.24
CA TYR A 27 1.15 5.27 1.09
C TYR A 27 2.35 5.69 1.97
N ASN A 28 3.43 4.92 1.94
CA ASN A 28 4.64 5.20 2.72
C ASN A 28 5.86 4.51 2.06
N SER A 29 6.50 5.21 1.12
CA SER A 29 7.64 4.69 0.36
C SER A 29 8.86 4.39 1.22
N VAL A 30 9.01 5.07 2.36
CA VAL A 30 10.08 4.82 3.33
C VAL A 30 9.85 3.49 4.06
N LYS A 31 8.62 3.23 4.50
CA LYS A 31 8.28 1.99 5.23
C LYS A 31 8.14 0.80 4.29
N TYR A 32 7.60 1.00 3.10
CA TYR A 32 7.23 -0.07 2.17
C TYR A 32 7.87 0.15 0.80
N PRO A 33 8.97 -0.59 0.50
CA PRO A 33 9.58 -0.56 -0.82
C PRO A 33 8.61 -1.03 -1.92
N SER A 34 8.77 -0.41 -3.10
CA SER A 34 8.01 -0.79 -4.30
C SER A 34 8.44 -2.14 -4.89
N ALA A 35 9.68 -2.56 -4.62
CA ALA A 35 10.27 -3.77 -5.16
C ALA A 35 9.59 -5.05 -4.68
N CYS A 36 9.71 -6.10 -5.49
CA CYS A 36 9.25 -7.44 -5.16
C CYS A 36 10.03 -8.00 -3.96
N PRO A 37 9.36 -8.65 -2.99
CA PRO A 37 10.05 -9.28 -1.86
C PRO A 37 10.72 -10.61 -2.23
N SER A 38 10.53 -11.10 -3.47
CA SER A 38 10.97 -12.42 -3.92
C SER A 38 11.97 -12.39 -5.07
N CYS A 39 11.95 -11.37 -5.93
CA CYS A 39 12.88 -11.23 -7.04
C CYS A 39 13.35 -9.77 -7.16
N ASP A 40 14.22 -9.49 -8.12
CA ASP A 40 14.85 -8.17 -8.29
C ASP A 40 13.97 -7.15 -9.05
N GLU A 41 12.69 -7.45 -9.28
CA GLU A 41 11.76 -6.52 -9.92
C GLU A 41 11.58 -5.24 -9.05
N PRO A 42 11.91 -4.05 -9.56
CA PRO A 42 11.85 -2.80 -8.78
C PRO A 42 10.42 -2.34 -8.45
N SER A 43 9.41 -2.82 -9.16
CA SER A 43 8.01 -2.44 -8.95
C SER A 43 7.06 -3.64 -9.00
N GLU A 44 6.76 -4.22 -7.84
CA GLU A 44 5.77 -5.30 -7.69
C GLU A 44 4.35 -4.75 -7.83
N ASP A 45 3.69 -5.01 -8.96
CA ASP A 45 2.26 -4.76 -9.17
C ASP A 45 1.41 -6.03 -9.15
N SER A 46 0.11 -5.88 -9.46
CA SER A 46 -0.86 -6.98 -9.39
C SER A 46 -0.58 -8.08 -10.41
N GLU A 47 -0.05 -7.72 -11.58
CA GLU A 47 0.35 -8.69 -12.60
C GLU A 47 1.62 -9.42 -12.15
N HIS A 48 2.66 -8.67 -11.78
CA HIS A 48 3.91 -9.24 -11.26
C HIS A 48 3.69 -10.14 -10.06
N TYR A 49 2.70 -9.83 -9.21
CA TYR A 49 2.32 -10.66 -8.09
C TYR A 49 2.02 -12.11 -8.51
N LEU A 50 1.34 -12.32 -9.63
CA LEU A 50 1.00 -13.65 -10.14
C LEU A 50 2.08 -14.23 -11.08
N THR A 51 2.83 -13.38 -11.78
CA THR A 51 3.82 -13.77 -12.79
C THR A 51 5.28 -13.71 -12.29
N CYS A 52 5.49 -13.53 -10.99
CA CYS A 52 6.82 -13.40 -10.40
C CYS A 52 7.76 -14.56 -10.81
N PRO A 53 8.97 -14.27 -11.35
CA PRO A 53 9.88 -15.30 -11.86
C PRO A 53 10.66 -16.04 -10.77
N ASN A 54 10.48 -15.69 -9.49
CA ASN A 54 11.18 -16.37 -8.40
C ASN A 54 10.75 -17.85 -8.34
N PRO A 55 11.70 -18.80 -8.22
CA PRO A 55 11.40 -20.23 -8.25
C PRO A 55 10.38 -20.70 -7.21
N GLU A 56 10.37 -20.12 -5.99
CA GLU A 56 9.39 -20.45 -4.96
C GLU A 56 7.99 -19.93 -5.31
N ARG A 57 7.91 -18.80 -6.02
CA ARG A 57 6.66 -18.22 -6.50
C ARG A 57 6.14 -19.04 -7.68
N CYS A 58 6.98 -19.39 -8.66
CA CYS A 58 6.57 -20.21 -9.82
C CYS A 58 5.96 -21.58 -9.44
N LYS A 59 6.19 -22.10 -8.23
CA LYS A 59 5.59 -23.37 -7.78
C LYS A 59 4.06 -23.37 -7.83
N TRP A 60 3.40 -22.22 -7.58
CA TRP A 60 1.93 -22.19 -7.59
C TRP A 60 1.37 -22.45 -9.00
N HIS A 61 2.11 -22.08 -10.05
CA HIS A 61 1.77 -22.33 -11.46
C HIS A 61 1.65 -23.83 -11.72
N THR A 62 2.69 -24.57 -11.33
CA THR A 62 2.71 -26.03 -11.46
C THR A 62 1.71 -26.70 -10.53
N ALA A 63 1.51 -26.16 -9.33
CA ALA A 63 0.61 -26.74 -8.34
C ALA A 63 -0.88 -26.59 -8.69
N LEU A 64 -1.26 -25.60 -9.52
CA LEU A 64 -2.65 -25.40 -9.94
C LEU A 64 -3.10 -26.40 -11.02
N LYS A 65 -2.19 -26.90 -11.86
CA LYS A 65 -2.54 -27.73 -13.04
C LYS A 65 -3.32 -28.99 -12.68
N THR A 66 -2.78 -29.80 -11.76
CA THR A 66 -3.38 -31.08 -11.39
C THR A 66 -4.71 -30.92 -10.65
N PRO A 67 -4.85 -30.05 -9.63
CA PRO A 67 -6.14 -29.79 -8.99
C PRO A 67 -7.20 -29.25 -9.96
N LEU A 68 -6.80 -28.40 -10.90
CA LEU A 68 -7.69 -27.84 -11.91
C LEU A 68 -8.23 -28.92 -12.84
N TRP A 69 -7.34 -29.80 -13.33
CA TRP A 69 -7.73 -30.96 -14.12
C TRP A 69 -8.73 -31.85 -13.39
N HIS A 70 -8.39 -32.28 -12.16
CA HIS A 70 -9.29 -33.11 -11.34
C HIS A 70 -10.62 -32.43 -11.04
N ARG A 71 -10.61 -31.11 -10.80
CA ARG A 71 -11.84 -30.36 -10.57
C ARG A 71 -12.73 -30.38 -11.79
N CYS A 72 -12.18 -30.10 -12.97
CA CYS A 72 -12.92 -30.13 -14.23
C CYS A 72 -13.47 -31.53 -14.55
N GLU A 73 -12.68 -32.58 -14.33
CA GLU A 73 -13.14 -33.96 -14.47
C GLU A 73 -14.30 -34.28 -13.51
N SER A 74 -14.21 -33.85 -12.26
CA SER A 74 -15.25 -34.11 -11.23
C SER A 74 -16.60 -33.43 -11.51
N VAL A 75 -16.64 -32.45 -12.42
CA VAL A 75 -17.83 -31.70 -12.82
C VAL A 75 -18.14 -31.88 -14.30
N ASP A 76 -17.69 -32.96 -14.93
CA ASP A 76 -18.01 -33.32 -16.31
C ASP A 76 -17.74 -32.17 -17.32
N THR A 77 -16.65 -31.42 -17.11
CA THR A 77 -16.29 -30.30 -17.98
C THR A 77 -15.98 -30.80 -19.40
N ASP A 78 -16.47 -30.08 -20.41
CA ASP A 78 -16.13 -30.29 -21.81
C ASP A 78 -14.61 -30.36 -21.99
N PRO A 79 -14.05 -31.48 -22.49
CA PRO A 79 -12.61 -31.61 -22.72
C PRO A 79 -12.01 -30.46 -23.54
N ALA A 80 -12.75 -29.93 -24.51
CA ALA A 80 -12.27 -28.82 -25.33
C ALA A 80 -12.20 -27.50 -24.54
N LEU A 81 -13.11 -27.29 -23.57
CA LEU A 81 -13.04 -26.15 -22.65
C LEU A 81 -11.92 -26.32 -21.62
N LEU A 82 -11.69 -27.54 -21.14
CA LEU A 82 -10.57 -27.85 -20.25
C LEU A 82 -9.21 -27.63 -20.95
N ASP A 83 -9.08 -28.09 -22.19
CA ASP A 83 -7.87 -27.88 -22.99
C ASP A 83 -7.62 -26.39 -23.22
N LEU A 84 -8.66 -25.63 -23.57
CA LEU A 84 -8.58 -24.18 -23.70
C LEU A 84 -8.12 -23.52 -22.40
N LEU A 85 -8.74 -23.88 -21.28
CA LEU A 85 -8.41 -23.33 -19.96
C LEU A 85 -6.95 -23.61 -19.58
N GLN A 86 -6.48 -24.84 -19.78
CA GLN A 86 -5.08 -25.20 -19.51
C GLN A 86 -4.12 -24.48 -20.45
N TRP A 87 -4.47 -24.40 -21.73
CA TRP A 87 -3.65 -23.76 -22.75
C TRP A 87 -3.50 -22.27 -22.48
N ASP A 88 -4.59 -21.57 -22.21
CA ASP A 88 -4.62 -20.14 -21.91
C ASP A 88 -3.84 -19.82 -20.63
N LEU A 89 -4.09 -20.58 -19.55
CA LEU A 89 -3.37 -20.43 -18.30
C LEU A 89 -1.85 -20.60 -18.50
N ASN A 90 -1.43 -21.61 -19.26
CA ASN A 90 -0.01 -21.82 -19.54
C ASN A 90 0.63 -20.65 -20.31
N HIS A 91 -0.06 -20.11 -21.34
CA HIS A 91 0.49 -19.02 -22.15
C HIS A 91 0.60 -17.74 -21.34
N TRP A 92 -0.43 -17.42 -20.57
CA TRP A 92 -0.45 -16.23 -19.71
C TRP A 92 0.67 -16.29 -18.65
N LEU A 93 0.83 -17.41 -17.96
CA LEU A 93 1.88 -17.57 -16.94
C LEU A 93 3.29 -17.49 -17.53
N GLN A 94 3.46 -17.83 -18.81
CA GLN A 94 4.73 -17.75 -19.52
C GLN A 94 4.95 -16.39 -20.21
N GLY A 95 3.98 -15.48 -20.18
CA GLY A 95 4.02 -14.23 -20.94
C GLY A 95 4.12 -14.45 -22.45
N THR A 96 3.62 -15.59 -22.94
CA THR A 96 3.69 -15.95 -24.36
C THR A 96 2.39 -15.59 -25.07
N PRO A 97 2.46 -15.08 -26.31
CA PRO A 97 1.26 -14.80 -27.08
C PRO A 97 0.52 -16.10 -27.39
N ILE A 98 -0.80 -16.10 -27.20
CA ILE A 98 -1.66 -17.24 -27.50
C ILE A 98 -1.76 -17.41 -29.02
N PRO A 99 -1.34 -18.55 -29.61
CA PRO A 99 -1.41 -18.76 -31.04
C PRO A 99 -2.87 -18.92 -31.53
N THR A 100 -3.45 -17.84 -32.06
CA THR A 100 -4.85 -17.77 -32.53
C THR A 100 -5.20 -18.75 -33.67
N HIS A 101 -4.19 -19.30 -34.35
CA HIS A 101 -4.37 -20.14 -35.54
C HIS A 101 -4.76 -21.61 -35.26
N ARG A 102 -4.81 -22.06 -33.99
CA ARG A 102 -5.08 -23.47 -33.64
C ARG A 102 -6.41 -23.73 -32.93
N VAL A 103 -7.26 -22.71 -32.78
CA VAL A 103 -8.50 -22.84 -31.99
C VAL A 103 -9.64 -23.34 -32.89
N PRO A 104 -10.36 -24.43 -32.52
CA PRO A 104 -11.53 -24.90 -33.27
C PRO A 104 -12.55 -23.78 -33.49
N LYS A 105 -13.20 -23.74 -34.67
CA LYS A 105 -14.16 -22.66 -35.03
C LYS A 105 -15.28 -22.46 -34.00
N GLN A 106 -15.67 -23.52 -33.29
CA GLN A 106 -16.70 -23.50 -32.24
C GLN A 106 -16.25 -22.70 -31.00
N ILE A 107 -14.93 -22.65 -30.74
CA ILE A 107 -14.30 -21.95 -29.61
C ILE A 107 -13.72 -20.60 -30.06
N ALA A 108 -13.49 -20.41 -31.36
CA ALA A 108 -12.94 -19.16 -31.91
C ALA A 108 -13.78 -17.92 -31.52
N HIS A 109 -15.10 -18.03 -31.43
CA HIS A 109 -15.96 -16.95 -30.91
C HIS A 109 -15.73 -16.67 -29.42
N LEU A 110 -15.48 -17.71 -28.62
CA LEU A 110 -15.18 -17.57 -27.19
C LEU A 110 -13.81 -16.93 -27.01
N LEU A 111 -12.80 -17.40 -27.74
CA LEU A 111 -11.46 -16.82 -27.75
C LEU A 111 -11.53 -15.36 -28.17
N HIS A 112 -12.21 -15.03 -29.27
CA HIS A 112 -12.39 -13.65 -29.72
C HIS A 112 -13.10 -12.78 -28.67
N SER A 113 -14.13 -13.29 -27.99
CA SER A 113 -14.82 -12.56 -26.91
C SER A 113 -13.92 -12.33 -25.69
N GLN A 114 -13.03 -13.28 -25.40
CA GLN A 114 -12.11 -13.21 -24.27
C GLN A 114 -10.92 -12.31 -24.63
N THR A 115 -10.19 -12.59 -25.71
CA THR A 115 -8.98 -11.87 -26.14
C THR A 115 -9.21 -10.42 -26.58
N THR A 116 -10.40 -10.07 -27.06
CA THR A 116 -10.67 -8.73 -27.65
C THR A 116 -11.33 -7.77 -26.66
N ILE A 117 -11.96 -8.28 -25.60
CA ILE A 117 -12.77 -7.47 -24.67
C ILE A 117 -12.28 -7.60 -23.21
N LEU A 118 -11.64 -8.71 -22.84
CA LEU A 118 -11.27 -9.02 -21.46
C LEU A 118 -9.79 -9.41 -21.39
N GLU A 119 -8.93 -8.49 -20.92
CA GLU A 119 -7.52 -8.81 -20.57
C GLU A 119 -7.46 -10.09 -19.70
N TRP A 120 -6.50 -10.99 -19.92
CA TRP A 120 -6.50 -12.33 -19.33
C TRP A 120 -6.40 -12.36 -17.80
N ASP A 121 -5.93 -11.28 -17.19
CA ASP A 121 -6.02 -11.02 -15.75
C ASP A 121 -7.46 -11.22 -15.26
N ASN A 122 -8.45 -10.84 -16.07
CA ASN A 122 -9.87 -10.97 -15.81
C ASN A 122 -10.32 -12.43 -15.64
N PHE A 123 -9.64 -13.38 -16.28
CA PHE A 123 -9.96 -14.81 -16.13
C PHE A 123 -9.63 -15.30 -14.72
N LEU A 124 -8.46 -14.92 -14.19
CA LEU A 124 -8.06 -15.20 -12.80
C LEU A 124 -8.89 -14.38 -11.80
N LEU A 125 -9.36 -13.20 -12.19
CA LEU A 125 -10.33 -12.40 -11.42
C LEU A 125 -11.77 -12.97 -11.49
N GLY A 126 -12.00 -14.04 -12.25
CA GLY A 126 -13.30 -14.71 -12.32
C GLY A 126 -14.33 -14.05 -13.25
N TRP A 127 -13.91 -13.12 -14.11
CA TRP A 127 -14.76 -12.51 -15.13
C TRP A 127 -14.80 -13.40 -16.38
N TRP A 128 -15.61 -14.44 -16.30
CA TRP A 128 -15.78 -15.39 -17.38
C TRP A 128 -16.90 -14.96 -18.33
N SER A 129 -16.65 -15.06 -19.64
CA SER A 129 -17.70 -14.88 -20.65
C SER A 129 -18.83 -15.90 -20.45
N LYS A 130 -20.10 -15.48 -20.60
CA LYS A 130 -21.27 -16.38 -20.52
C LYS A 130 -21.20 -17.53 -21.53
N HIS A 131 -20.42 -17.37 -22.60
CA HIS A 131 -20.20 -18.40 -23.61
C HIS A 131 -19.59 -19.68 -23.03
N TRP A 132 -18.74 -19.60 -21.99
CA TRP A 132 -18.20 -20.77 -21.30
C TRP A 132 -19.32 -21.67 -20.77
N THR A 133 -20.27 -21.08 -20.04
CA THR A 133 -21.39 -21.83 -19.46
C THR A 133 -22.35 -22.38 -20.52
N THR A 134 -22.49 -21.66 -21.65
CA THR A 134 -23.31 -22.08 -22.78
C THR A 134 -22.71 -23.29 -23.49
N LEU A 135 -21.40 -23.25 -23.78
CA LEU A 135 -20.71 -24.36 -24.44
C LEU A 135 -20.68 -25.61 -23.55
N GLN A 136 -20.44 -25.44 -22.26
CA GLN A 136 -20.51 -26.53 -21.28
C GLN A 136 -21.89 -27.22 -21.31
N LEU A 137 -22.97 -26.45 -21.28
CA LEU A 137 -24.32 -27.01 -21.34
C LEU A 137 -24.58 -27.76 -22.65
N GLN A 138 -24.13 -27.20 -23.78
CA GLN A 138 -24.25 -27.87 -25.09
C GLN A 138 -23.47 -29.18 -25.13
N TYR A 139 -22.28 -29.23 -24.53
CA TYR A 139 -21.49 -30.46 -24.41
C TYR A 139 -22.23 -31.54 -23.64
N LEU A 140 -22.79 -31.20 -22.46
CA LEU A 140 -23.57 -32.15 -21.65
C LEU A 140 -24.76 -32.72 -22.42
N GLN A 141 -25.51 -31.84 -23.11
CA GLN A 141 -26.67 -32.23 -23.90
C GLN A 141 -26.30 -33.14 -25.09
N ARG A 142 -25.26 -32.78 -25.85
CA ARG A 142 -24.82 -33.55 -27.03
C ARG A 142 -24.30 -34.93 -26.69
N ASN A 143 -23.65 -35.08 -25.53
CA ASN A 143 -23.04 -36.35 -25.11
C ASN A 143 -23.96 -37.17 -24.17
N HIS A 144 -25.21 -36.74 -23.99
CA HIS A 144 -26.16 -37.40 -23.09
C HIS A 144 -25.64 -37.55 -21.64
N ILE A 145 -24.83 -36.58 -21.18
CA ILE A 145 -24.34 -36.54 -19.81
C ILE A 145 -25.41 -35.89 -18.92
N GLU A 146 -25.63 -36.47 -17.74
CA GLU A 146 -26.61 -35.97 -16.78
C GLU A 146 -26.31 -34.52 -16.34
N VAL A 147 -27.29 -33.62 -16.52
CA VAL A 147 -27.17 -32.22 -16.10
C VAL A 147 -27.43 -32.12 -14.59
N LYS A 148 -26.36 -31.86 -13.84
CA LYS A 148 -26.34 -31.71 -12.38
C LYS A 148 -26.09 -30.26 -12.02
N HIS A 149 -26.56 -29.81 -10.85
CA HIS A 149 -26.30 -28.45 -10.37
C HIS A 149 -24.81 -28.04 -10.45
N LYS A 150 -23.87 -28.97 -10.25
CA LYS A 150 -22.43 -28.68 -10.25
C LYS A 150 -21.75 -28.58 -11.63
N ASN A 151 -22.36 -29.10 -12.70
CA ASN A 151 -21.70 -29.25 -14.02
C ASN A 151 -22.23 -28.30 -15.11
N HIS A 152 -23.17 -27.41 -14.81
CA HIS A 152 -23.66 -26.40 -15.74
C HIS A 152 -23.80 -25.01 -15.10
N GLY A 153 -24.01 -23.99 -15.94
CA GLY A 153 -24.35 -22.64 -15.51
C GLY A 153 -23.31 -22.00 -14.60
N LEU A 154 -23.76 -21.07 -13.75
CA LEU A 154 -22.87 -20.35 -12.82
C LEU A 154 -22.22 -21.27 -11.80
N SER A 155 -22.93 -22.29 -11.34
CA SER A 155 -22.42 -23.25 -10.36
C SER A 155 -21.20 -24.01 -10.88
N TRP A 156 -21.18 -24.36 -12.16
CA TRP A 156 -19.99 -24.94 -12.79
C TRP A 156 -18.82 -23.96 -12.86
N SER A 157 -19.03 -22.75 -13.38
CA SER A 157 -17.95 -21.76 -13.49
C SER A 157 -17.42 -21.35 -12.11
N SER A 158 -18.30 -21.12 -11.13
CA SER A 158 -17.91 -20.78 -9.76
C SER A 158 -17.08 -21.86 -9.09
N ASN A 159 -17.37 -23.14 -9.36
CA ASN A 159 -16.57 -24.25 -8.84
C ASN A 159 -15.11 -24.21 -9.31
N ILE A 160 -14.87 -23.78 -10.55
CA ILE A 160 -13.53 -23.66 -11.13
C ILE A 160 -12.86 -22.36 -10.67
N ILE A 161 -13.60 -21.25 -10.70
CA ILE A 161 -13.11 -19.93 -10.26
C ILE A 161 -12.66 -19.96 -8.79
N HIS A 162 -13.46 -20.57 -7.90
CA HIS A 162 -13.10 -20.68 -6.49
C HIS A 162 -11.80 -21.45 -6.26
N LEU A 163 -11.59 -22.54 -7.02
CA LEU A 163 -10.32 -23.28 -6.97
C LEU A 163 -9.16 -22.37 -7.39
N MET A 164 -9.31 -21.61 -8.47
CA MET A 164 -8.27 -20.69 -8.91
C MET A 164 -7.98 -19.61 -7.86
N TRP A 165 -9.02 -19.06 -7.23
CA TRP A 165 -8.86 -18.08 -6.14
C TRP A 165 -8.19 -18.66 -4.90
N ASP A 166 -8.44 -19.92 -4.54
CA ASP A 166 -7.72 -20.59 -3.45
C ASP A 166 -6.22 -20.69 -3.74
N HIS A 167 -5.85 -21.00 -4.98
CA HIS A 167 -4.45 -21.03 -5.41
C HIS A 167 -3.83 -19.64 -5.45
N CYS A 168 -4.54 -18.62 -5.95
CA CYS A 168 -4.11 -17.23 -5.85
C CYS A 168 -3.92 -16.83 -4.37
N TYR A 169 -4.81 -17.21 -3.47
CA TYR A 169 -4.65 -16.89 -2.05
C TYR A 169 -3.43 -17.58 -1.41
N ASN A 170 -3.17 -18.83 -1.78
CA ASN A 170 -1.96 -19.54 -1.31
C ASN A 170 -0.68 -18.84 -1.79
N GLU A 171 -0.69 -18.34 -3.02
CA GLU A 171 0.41 -17.55 -3.55
C GLU A 171 0.59 -16.22 -2.79
N TRP A 172 -0.51 -15.56 -2.42
CA TRP A 172 -0.48 -14.37 -1.57
C TRP A 172 0.18 -14.65 -0.21
N ILE A 173 -0.12 -15.81 0.39
CA ILE A 173 0.52 -16.24 1.63
C ILE A 173 2.03 -16.45 1.40
N THR A 174 2.42 -17.12 0.32
CA THR A 174 3.83 -17.34 -0.04
C THR A 174 4.59 -16.03 -0.20
N ARG A 175 4.03 -15.07 -0.94
CA ARG A 175 4.55 -13.71 -1.09
C ARG A 175 4.72 -13.02 0.27
N ASN A 176 3.70 -13.06 1.11
CA ASN A 176 3.73 -12.38 2.41
C ASN A 176 4.76 -12.99 3.36
N LYS A 177 4.98 -14.31 3.28
CA LYS A 177 6.06 -14.99 3.99
C LYS A 177 7.44 -14.51 3.51
N ALA A 178 7.63 -14.24 2.21
CA ALA A 178 8.88 -13.67 1.72
C ALA A 178 9.12 -12.25 2.27
N ARG A 179 8.08 -11.41 2.31
CA ARG A 179 8.17 -10.03 2.81
C ARG A 179 8.36 -9.94 4.32
N HIS A 180 7.63 -10.74 5.10
CA HIS A 180 7.56 -10.59 6.55
C HIS A 180 8.30 -11.67 7.34
N GLY A 181 8.77 -12.74 6.69
CA GLY A 181 9.38 -13.89 7.36
C GLY A 181 8.41 -15.07 7.54
N LYS A 182 8.96 -16.28 7.44
CA LYS A 182 8.21 -17.56 7.50
C LYS A 182 7.90 -17.98 8.94
N ASP A 183 8.84 -17.82 9.86
CA ASP A 183 8.76 -18.19 11.28
C ASP A 183 8.99 -16.98 12.20
N ALA A 184 8.89 -17.18 13.52
CA ALA A 184 9.01 -16.10 14.50
C ALA A 184 10.40 -15.42 14.49
N ALA A 185 11.48 -16.20 14.32
CA ALA A 185 12.84 -15.68 14.29
C ALA A 185 13.08 -14.85 13.01
N ASN A 186 12.68 -15.36 11.85
CA ASN A 186 12.74 -14.65 10.58
C ASN A 186 11.87 -13.38 10.61
N LYS A 187 10.70 -13.42 11.25
CA LYS A 187 9.85 -12.23 11.44
C LYS A 187 10.52 -11.16 12.29
N ALA A 188 11.13 -11.55 13.40
CA ALA A 188 11.86 -10.61 14.26
C ALA A 188 13.03 -9.98 13.51
N GLN A 189 13.81 -10.79 12.80
CA GLN A 189 14.93 -10.33 11.99
C GLN A 189 14.48 -9.37 10.87
N ARG A 190 13.43 -9.72 10.13
CA ARG A 190 12.88 -8.85 9.06
C ARG A 190 12.35 -7.52 9.59
N ARG A 191 11.71 -7.52 10.77
CA ARG A 191 11.28 -6.28 11.44
C ARG A 191 12.47 -5.40 11.80
N LEU A 192 13.51 -5.98 12.39
CA LEU A 192 14.74 -5.26 12.75
C LEU A 192 15.42 -4.67 11.50
N GLU A 193 15.59 -5.46 10.45
CA GLU A 193 16.15 -5.01 9.16
C GLU A 193 15.32 -3.88 8.53
N GLN A 194 14.00 -3.96 8.61
CA GLN A 194 13.11 -2.91 8.14
C GLN A 194 13.26 -1.63 8.96
N ALA A 195 13.32 -1.73 10.30
CA ALA A 195 13.53 -0.58 11.17
C ALA A 195 14.88 0.10 10.90
N HIS A 196 15.96 -0.69 10.80
CA HIS A 196 17.29 -0.18 10.44
C HIS A 196 17.30 0.56 9.10
N ARG A 197 16.70 -0.01 8.04
CA ARG A 197 16.61 0.67 6.73
C ARG A 197 15.88 2.00 6.82
N ARG A 198 14.67 2.00 7.43
CA ARG A 198 13.86 3.22 7.59
C ARG A 198 14.60 4.31 8.35
N ILE A 199 15.34 3.94 9.40
CA ILE A 199 16.13 4.89 10.18
C ILE A 199 17.25 5.46 9.32
N ARG A 200 17.99 4.64 8.57
CA ARG A 200 19.01 5.15 7.63
C ARG A 200 18.42 6.15 6.64
N ASP A 201 17.29 5.81 6.01
CA ASP A 201 16.62 6.71 5.05
C ASP A 201 16.23 8.05 5.69
N LEU A 202 15.83 8.06 6.98
CA LEU A 202 15.56 9.30 7.70
C LEU A 202 16.83 10.07 8.04
N TYR A 203 17.94 9.39 8.36
CA TYR A 203 19.23 10.03 8.59
C TYR A 203 19.78 10.69 7.32
N ASP A 204 19.49 10.17 6.13
CA ASP A 204 19.80 10.84 4.86
C ASP A 204 19.04 12.16 4.68
N LEU A 205 17.92 12.34 5.39
CA LEU A 205 17.17 13.59 5.43
C LEU A 205 17.68 14.56 6.52
N LYS A 206 18.54 14.12 7.45
CA LYS A 206 19.06 14.94 8.55
C LYS A 206 19.66 16.27 8.05
N PRO A 207 20.48 16.32 6.98
CA PRO A 207 21.02 17.59 6.49
C PRO A 207 19.96 18.55 5.91
N LYS A 208 18.78 18.06 5.56
CA LYS A 208 17.66 18.86 5.02
C LYS A 208 16.73 19.39 6.11
N CYS A 209 16.93 19.00 7.37
CA CYS A 209 16.18 19.51 8.52
C CYS A 209 16.85 20.77 9.10
N SER A 210 16.09 21.57 9.85
CA SER A 210 16.66 22.69 10.63
C SER A 210 17.65 22.20 11.69
N LEU A 211 18.60 23.04 12.10
CA LEU A 211 19.60 22.67 13.12
C LEU A 211 18.95 22.24 14.45
N GLN A 212 17.85 22.89 14.84
CA GLN A 212 17.09 22.51 16.03
C GLN A 212 16.49 21.10 15.90
N ALA A 213 15.90 20.79 14.74
CA ALA A 213 15.35 19.46 14.47
C ALA A 213 16.46 18.39 14.42
N GLN A 214 17.61 18.71 13.82
CA GLN A 214 18.76 17.80 13.78
C GLN A 214 19.25 17.42 15.19
N ARG A 215 19.22 18.36 16.13
CA ARG A 215 19.62 18.13 17.54
C ARG A 215 18.56 17.42 18.37
N HIS A 216 17.28 17.62 18.06
CA HIS A 216 16.18 17.13 18.89
C HIS A 216 15.64 15.77 18.44
N TYR A 217 15.65 15.47 17.14
CA TYR A 217 15.07 14.23 16.60
C TYR A 217 16.09 13.11 16.45
N TYR A 218 17.37 13.42 16.22
CA TYR A 218 18.39 12.44 15.85
C TYR A 218 19.45 12.27 16.94
N TYR A 219 20.01 11.07 17.03
CA TYR A 219 21.30 10.84 17.68
C TYR A 219 22.45 11.46 16.86
N PRO A 220 23.67 11.59 17.43
CA PRO A 220 24.81 12.19 16.72
C PRO A 220 25.09 11.47 15.40
N THR A 221 25.19 10.15 15.42
CA THR A 221 25.32 9.29 14.23
C THR A 221 24.20 8.24 14.16
N VAL A 222 24.09 7.55 13.03
CA VAL A 222 23.13 6.45 12.88
C VAL A 222 23.63 5.19 13.61
N GLU A 223 24.94 5.03 13.70
CA GLU A 223 25.61 3.99 14.47
C GLU A 223 25.32 4.16 15.96
N ASP A 224 25.39 5.38 16.50
CA ASP A 224 25.04 5.66 17.90
C ASP A 224 23.58 5.29 18.22
N HIS A 225 22.68 5.50 17.26
CA HIS A 225 21.27 5.12 17.39
C HIS A 225 21.14 3.61 17.52
N PHE A 226 21.73 2.85 16.59
CA PHE A 226 21.67 1.39 16.61
C PHE A 226 22.41 0.76 17.80
N CYS A 227 23.40 1.45 18.37
CA CYS A 227 24.06 1.04 19.61
C CYS A 227 23.17 1.22 20.85
N ARG A 228 22.32 2.26 20.88
CA ARG A 228 21.43 2.54 22.01
C ARG A 228 20.13 1.73 21.94
N ASP A 229 19.56 1.66 20.74
CA ASP A 229 18.29 1.01 20.46
C ASP A 229 18.56 -0.27 19.67
N THR A 230 18.82 -1.38 20.37
CA THR A 230 19.24 -2.64 19.75
C THR A 230 18.08 -3.52 19.29
N ASP A 231 16.89 -3.33 19.84
CA ASP A 231 15.72 -4.16 19.54
C ASP A 231 14.75 -3.45 18.58
N ALA A 232 14.00 -4.25 17.82
CA ALA A 232 13.08 -3.73 16.82
C ALA A 232 11.97 -2.85 17.43
N SER A 233 11.55 -3.09 18.67
CA SER A 233 10.44 -2.34 19.28
C SER A 233 10.88 -0.91 19.63
N SER A 234 12.07 -0.74 20.21
CA SER A 234 12.64 0.58 20.52
C SER A 234 12.84 1.40 19.25
N LEU A 235 13.39 0.80 18.20
CA LEU A 235 13.57 1.45 16.90
C LEU A 235 12.24 1.79 16.22
N GLU A 236 11.24 0.89 16.29
CA GLU A 236 9.89 1.16 15.76
C GLU A 236 9.20 2.29 16.54
N ASN A 237 9.35 2.36 17.86
CA ASN A 237 8.80 3.44 18.68
C ASN A 237 9.39 4.80 18.31
N TRP A 238 10.71 4.86 18.09
CA TRP A 238 11.37 6.06 17.61
C TRP A 238 10.84 6.46 16.22
N LEU A 239 10.70 5.48 15.30
CA LEU A 239 10.16 5.71 13.96
C LEU A 239 8.74 6.27 13.99
N GLU A 240 7.83 5.68 14.75
CA GLU A 240 6.43 6.14 14.82
C GLU A 240 6.32 7.53 15.48
N THR A 241 7.24 7.86 16.39
CA THR A 241 7.29 9.19 17.05
C THR A 241 7.87 10.27 16.13
N TYR A 242 9.07 10.04 15.56
CA TYR A 242 9.85 11.09 14.92
C TYR A 242 9.73 11.13 13.40
N GLN A 243 9.39 10.02 12.71
CA GLN A 243 9.19 10.04 11.25
C GLN A 243 8.21 11.14 10.78
N PRO A 244 6.99 11.29 11.34
CA PRO A 244 6.09 12.35 10.89
C PRO A 244 6.66 13.76 11.14
N MET A 245 7.33 13.96 12.27
CA MET A 245 7.94 15.25 12.64
C MET A 245 9.09 15.62 11.69
N ILE A 246 9.97 14.65 11.38
CA ILE A 246 11.07 14.81 10.43
C ILE A 246 10.53 15.17 9.05
N MET A 247 9.55 14.40 8.54
CA MET A 247 8.98 14.64 7.21
C MET A 247 8.32 16.02 7.12
N GLN A 248 7.61 16.46 8.17
CA GLN A 248 7.03 17.79 8.23
C GLN A 248 8.09 18.89 8.27
N ASN A 249 9.15 18.71 9.07
CA ASN A 249 10.26 19.66 9.15
C ASN A 249 10.96 19.82 7.80
N VAL A 250 11.27 18.73 7.10
CA VAL A 250 11.87 18.76 5.76
C VAL A 250 10.99 19.52 4.77
N ARG A 251 9.67 19.27 4.77
CA ARG A 251 8.71 20.01 3.92
C ARG A 251 8.72 21.51 4.24
N HIS A 252 8.75 21.86 5.52
CA HIS A 252 8.79 23.24 5.98
C HIS A 252 10.09 23.94 5.56
N GLN A 253 11.25 23.30 5.74
CA GLN A 253 12.54 23.83 5.30
C GLN A 253 12.59 24.02 3.79
N ARG A 254 12.08 23.07 3.00
CA ARG A 254 11.95 23.25 1.54
C ARG A 254 11.11 24.48 1.20
N THR A 255 9.99 24.68 1.88
CA THR A 255 9.11 25.85 1.65
C THR A 255 9.82 27.16 1.96
N ILE A 256 10.60 27.21 3.03
CA ILE A 256 11.42 28.36 3.42
C ILE A 256 12.42 28.70 2.31
N LEU A 257 13.15 27.69 1.83
CA LEU A 257 14.13 27.83 0.75
C LEU A 257 13.49 28.31 -0.56
N ASP A 258 12.36 27.70 -0.96
CA ASP A 258 11.64 28.06 -2.18
C ASP A 258 11.12 29.50 -2.15
N ARG A 259 10.72 29.98 -0.96
CA ARG A 259 10.24 31.35 -0.74
C ARG A 259 11.36 32.35 -0.47
N ARG A 260 12.63 31.93 -0.50
CA ARG A 260 13.81 32.72 -0.10
C ARG A 260 13.65 33.38 1.27
N LEU A 261 12.89 32.75 2.15
CA LEU A 261 12.78 33.20 3.53
C LEU A 261 14.08 32.75 4.22
N HIS A 262 14.79 33.67 4.86
CA HIS A 262 15.96 33.28 5.65
C HIS A 262 15.49 32.49 6.89
N PRO A 263 16.10 31.33 7.20
CA PRO A 263 15.86 30.64 8.46
C PRO A 263 16.08 31.61 9.61
N ILE A 264 15.15 31.63 10.57
CA ILE A 264 15.25 32.47 11.79
C ILE A 264 16.62 32.29 12.47
N ASP A 265 17.17 31.07 12.46
CA ASP A 265 18.49 30.79 13.04
C ASP A 265 19.63 31.62 12.40
N GLU A 266 19.58 31.91 11.08
CA GLU A 266 20.54 32.80 10.42
C GLU A 266 20.37 34.25 10.86
N VAL A 267 19.13 34.69 11.09
CA VAL A 267 18.81 36.06 11.52
C VAL A 267 19.26 36.31 12.97
N PHE A 268 19.15 35.31 13.84
CA PHE A 268 19.41 35.46 15.28
C PHE A 268 20.85 35.17 15.72
N HIS A 269 21.71 34.61 14.86
CA HIS A 269 23.15 34.50 15.14
C HIS A 269 23.84 35.86 15.30
N LEU A 270 23.27 36.94 14.73
CA LEU A 270 23.77 38.31 14.86
C LEU A 270 23.50 38.94 16.24
N ILE A 271 22.67 38.34 17.10
CA ILE A 271 22.28 38.94 18.39
C ILE A 271 23.07 38.35 19.57
N ARG A 272 23.76 37.22 19.41
CA ARG A 272 24.48 36.55 20.51
C ARG A 272 25.92 37.00 20.73
N THR A 273 26.45 37.95 19.96
CA THR A 273 27.76 38.55 20.22
C THR A 273 27.62 39.86 20.99
N THR A 274 27.11 39.81 22.22
CA THR A 274 27.38 40.89 23.18
C THR A 274 28.64 40.51 23.96
N PRO A 275 29.70 41.33 23.94
CA PRO A 275 30.90 41.05 24.74
C PRO A 275 30.55 41.11 26.23
N PRO A 276 31.24 40.34 27.09
CA PRO A 276 30.97 40.33 28.52
C PRO A 276 31.18 41.74 29.09
N ARG A 277 30.15 42.27 29.75
CA ARG A 277 30.18 43.57 30.42
C ARG A 277 31.17 43.46 31.59
N ASN A 278 32.24 44.25 31.57
CA ASN A 278 33.19 44.33 32.68
C ASN A 278 32.46 44.61 34.00
N PRO A 279 32.81 43.92 35.10
CA PRO A 279 32.20 44.19 36.41
C PRO A 279 32.63 45.55 36.92
N THR A 280 31.66 46.43 37.17
CA THR A 280 31.86 47.75 37.78
C THR A 280 32.32 47.61 39.24
N PRO A 281 33.26 48.43 39.75
CA PRO A 281 33.74 48.31 41.12
C PRO A 281 32.66 48.69 42.14
N MET A 282 32.54 47.87 43.21
CA MET A 282 31.75 48.20 44.39
C MET A 282 32.27 49.47 45.06
N MET A 283 31.38 50.44 45.29
CA MET A 283 31.59 51.49 46.29
C MET A 283 30.54 51.43 47.40
N ALA A 284 31.00 51.79 48.59
CA ALA A 284 30.48 51.42 49.89
C ALA A 284 29.17 52.14 50.32
N SER A 285 28.39 51.38 51.09
CA SER A 285 27.41 51.75 52.13
C SER A 285 27.15 53.24 52.39
N ARG A 286 25.87 53.62 52.31
CA ARG A 286 25.24 54.57 53.25
C ARG A 286 23.90 54.03 53.76
N GLN A 287 23.70 54.12 55.07
CA GLN A 287 22.56 53.56 55.81
C GLN A 287 21.31 54.48 55.79
N ARG A 288 20.15 53.79 55.70
CA ARG A 288 18.82 53.99 56.32
C ARG A 288 18.16 55.38 56.43
N THR A 289 16.86 55.41 56.11
CA THR A 289 15.77 55.62 57.10
C THR A 289 14.45 54.95 56.67
N PRO A 290 13.58 54.54 57.62
CA PRO A 290 12.35 53.76 57.37
C PRO A 290 11.07 54.61 57.49
N ILE A 291 10.01 54.31 56.72
CA ILE A 291 8.64 54.73 57.05
C ILE A 291 7.64 53.61 56.73
N LEU A 292 6.69 53.46 57.66
CA LEU A 292 5.72 52.39 57.92
C LEU A 292 4.40 52.49 57.12
N THR A 293 3.78 51.31 56.91
CA THR A 293 2.31 50.98 56.98
C THR A 293 1.34 51.69 56.01
N THR A 294 0.26 51.13 55.46
CA THR A 294 -0.62 49.97 55.74
C THR A 294 -1.49 49.66 54.50
N ARG A 295 -1.71 48.37 54.23
CA ARG A 295 -3.00 47.68 53.94
C ARG A 295 -4.05 48.36 53.02
N SER A 296 -4.37 47.73 51.88
CA SER A 296 -5.57 46.88 51.70
C SER A 296 -5.91 46.65 50.23
N MET A 297 -6.48 45.47 49.96
CA MET A 297 -6.87 44.90 48.69
C MET A 297 -8.06 45.62 48.03
N THR A 298 -8.05 45.71 46.71
CA THR A 298 -9.27 45.59 45.90
C THR A 298 -8.98 44.73 44.66
N HIS A 299 -9.76 43.66 44.58
CA HIS A 299 -9.92 42.73 43.48
C HIS A 299 -10.55 43.45 42.29
N ILE A 300 -9.98 43.33 41.08
CA ILE A 300 -10.72 43.57 39.83
C ILE A 300 -10.45 42.40 38.89
N SER A 301 -11.53 41.66 38.65
CA SER A 301 -11.66 40.49 37.80
C SER A 301 -11.66 40.86 36.32
N PHE A 302 -11.14 39.98 35.46
CA PHE A 302 -11.42 39.99 34.02
C PHE A 302 -12.08 38.67 33.59
N PRO A 303 -13.01 38.70 32.61
CA PRO A 303 -13.97 37.63 32.38
C PRO A 303 -13.41 36.47 31.55
N THR A 304 -13.87 35.28 31.90
CA THR A 304 -13.69 34.02 31.18
C THR A 304 -14.60 33.98 29.95
N GLU A 305 -14.03 33.97 28.74
CA GLU A 305 -14.78 33.60 27.54
C GLU A 305 -14.60 32.11 27.22
N SER A 306 -15.70 31.38 27.31
CA SER A 306 -15.87 29.99 26.92
C SER A 306 -16.00 29.88 25.40
N HIS A 307 -15.09 29.15 24.76
CA HIS A 307 -15.25 28.75 23.36
C HIS A 307 -16.21 27.55 23.22
N PRO A 308 -17.10 27.55 22.23
CA PRO A 308 -18.06 26.47 22.00
C PRO A 308 -17.42 25.22 21.34
N PRO A 309 -18.05 24.04 21.47
CA PRO A 309 -17.50 22.78 20.99
C PRO A 309 -17.55 22.60 19.46
N LEU A 310 -16.55 21.87 18.96
CA LEU A 310 -16.32 21.54 17.55
C LEU A 310 -17.48 20.76 16.92
N GLN A 311 -18.11 21.35 15.90
CA GLN A 311 -19.08 20.67 15.05
C GLN A 311 -18.40 19.77 14.01
N HIS A 312 -19.12 18.69 13.72
CA HIS A 312 -18.75 17.49 13.00
C HIS A 312 -18.96 17.72 11.49
N TRP A 313 -17.92 17.54 10.68
CA TRP A 313 -18.04 17.63 9.22
C TRP A 313 -18.72 16.38 8.64
N ARG A 314 -20.04 16.46 8.43
CA ARG A 314 -20.78 15.57 7.54
C ARG A 314 -20.53 15.97 6.09
N GLN A 315 -20.01 15.05 5.29
CA GLN A 315 -19.91 15.19 3.84
C GLN A 315 -21.33 15.18 3.23
N GLN A 316 -21.65 16.17 2.41
CA GLN A 316 -22.79 16.14 1.47
C GLN A 316 -22.29 15.79 0.05
N PRO A 317 -23.13 15.17 -0.80
CA PRO A 317 -22.71 14.60 -2.08
C PRO A 317 -22.48 15.65 -3.17
N GLN A 318 -21.45 15.44 -3.99
CA GLN A 318 -21.17 16.21 -5.21
C GLN A 318 -22.30 16.05 -6.25
N GLN A 319 -22.84 17.17 -6.72
CA GLN A 319 -23.64 17.26 -7.94
C GLN A 319 -22.76 17.01 -9.17
N GLN A 320 -23.29 16.21 -10.10
CA GLN A 320 -22.72 15.94 -11.42
C GLN A 320 -22.92 17.14 -12.34
N ASP A 321 -21.83 17.70 -12.86
CA ASP A 321 -21.85 18.62 -14.00
C ASP A 321 -22.12 17.86 -15.30
N GLN A 322 -23.20 18.23 -16.00
CA GLN A 322 -23.46 17.80 -17.37
C GLN A 322 -22.67 18.66 -18.38
N PRO A 323 -22.21 18.09 -19.51
CA PRO A 323 -21.51 18.84 -20.55
C PRO A 323 -22.47 19.66 -21.43
N PRO A 324 -22.00 20.78 -22.04
CA PRO A 324 -22.85 21.68 -22.80
C PRO A 324 -23.24 21.12 -24.18
N HIS A 325 -24.52 21.33 -24.53
CA HIS A 325 -25.11 21.07 -25.85
C HIS A 325 -24.48 21.94 -26.94
N HIS A 326 -23.96 21.31 -28.00
CA HIS A 326 -23.63 21.97 -29.28
C HIS A 326 -24.89 22.09 -30.15
N PRO A 327 -25.15 23.25 -30.80
CA PRO A 327 -26.26 23.39 -31.73
C PRO A 327 -25.90 22.86 -33.12
N THR A 328 -26.80 22.02 -33.64
CA THR A 328 -26.83 21.48 -35.01
C THR A 328 -27.07 22.57 -36.07
N ARG A 329 -26.28 22.55 -37.15
CA ARG A 329 -26.47 23.38 -38.36
C ARG A 329 -27.35 22.61 -39.38
N PRO A 330 -28.29 23.26 -40.08
CA PRO A 330 -29.19 22.61 -41.04
C PRO A 330 -28.52 22.38 -42.42
N PRO A 331 -29.13 21.55 -43.29
CA PRO A 331 -28.44 20.95 -44.43
C PRO A 331 -28.46 21.85 -45.68
N GLN A 332 -27.39 21.75 -46.47
CA GLN A 332 -27.36 22.02 -47.90
C GLN A 332 -26.51 20.95 -48.58
#